data_AF-A0A183P8M8-F1
#
_entry.id   AF-A0A183P8M8-F1
#
_cell.length_a   1.000
_cell.length_b   1.000
_cell.length_c   1.000
_cell.angle_alpha   90.00
_cell.angle_beta   90.00
_cell.angle_gamma   90.00
#
_symmetry.space_group_name_H-M   'P 1'
#
loop_
_entity.id
_entity.type
_entity.pdbx_description
1 polymer ?
#
loop_
_entity_poly.entity_id
_entity_poly.type
_entity_poly.pdbx_seq_one_letter_code
_entity_poly.pdbx_strand_id
1 'polypeptide(L)'
;MGSVFDHVEFVDVLDSKDETNLALLSRPDLGVTFTKLHCWRLTQYTKAVFMDADTMVLKNIDDLFEREELSAAPDPGWPDCFNSGVFVFKPSLETYKKILSFAGLLNIFFSDWATKDIRLHLPFIYNVISQAFYSYPPAFIHFRNKIRVVHFIGSEKPWHCELDKFGQVIVRDHTSVGTPEFLQHWWNLFMTHVHPKLTPGESDFVGKLAQIEISQSSSSLTQASDESERQLAWERGQMDYMGSDSFEKIQNLLESKIKK
;
A
#
# COMPACT_ATOMS: atom_id res chain seq x y z
N MET A 1 12.56 -15.46 -4.88
CA MET A 1 11.65 -14.78 -5.81
C MET A 1 10.88 -15.74 -6.70
N GLY A 2 11.49 -16.78 -7.28
CA GLY A 2 10.82 -17.74 -8.18
C GLY A 2 9.74 -18.66 -7.60
N SER A 3 9.19 -18.34 -6.42
CA SER A 3 8.04 -19.05 -5.81
C SER A 3 6.81 -18.17 -5.62
N VAL A 4 6.88 -16.88 -5.98
CA VAL A 4 5.77 -15.92 -5.84
C VAL A 4 5.33 -15.37 -7.20
N PHE A 5 6.27 -15.14 -8.12
CA PHE A 5 5.99 -14.69 -9.49
C PHE A 5 6.37 -15.79 -10.48
N ASP A 6 5.52 -16.01 -11.49
CA ASP A 6 5.77 -16.96 -12.58
C ASP A 6 6.89 -16.48 -13.53
N HIS A 7 7.01 -15.16 -13.70
CA HIS A 7 8.01 -14.51 -14.55
C HIS A 7 8.64 -13.33 -13.82
N VAL A 8 9.98 -13.24 -13.86
CA VAL A 8 10.74 -12.10 -13.32
C VAL A 8 11.60 -11.53 -14.44
N GLU A 9 11.27 -10.32 -14.89
CA GLU A 9 11.99 -9.60 -15.94
C GLU A 9 12.98 -8.63 -15.30
N PHE A 10 14.26 -8.74 -15.66
CA PHE A 10 15.26 -7.75 -15.26
C PHE A 10 15.26 -6.61 -16.26
N VAL A 11 15.10 -5.40 -15.75
CA VAL A 11 15.06 -4.18 -16.55
C VAL A 11 16.27 -3.32 -16.18
N ASP A 12 17.12 -3.06 -17.17
CA ASP A 12 18.20 -2.08 -17.01
C ASP A 12 17.62 -0.67 -17.07
N VAL A 13 17.79 0.08 -15.99
CA VAL A 13 17.33 1.47 -15.84
C VAL A 13 18.08 2.41 -16.81
N LEU A 14 19.26 1.98 -17.32
CA LEU A 14 20.21 2.81 -18.07
C LEU A 14 20.94 2.00 -19.16
N ASP A 15 20.26 1.43 -20.15
CA ASP A 15 20.97 0.93 -21.34
C ASP A 15 21.41 2.11 -22.22
N SER A 16 22.68 2.51 -22.12
CA SER A 16 23.28 3.67 -22.79
C SER A 16 23.35 3.58 -24.32
N LYS A 17 22.84 2.50 -24.91
CA LYS A 17 22.86 2.27 -26.37
C LYS A 17 21.60 2.73 -27.11
N ASP A 18 20.56 3.14 -26.39
CA ASP A 18 19.34 3.68 -26.98
C ASP A 18 19.44 5.21 -27.06
N GLU A 19 19.35 5.80 -28.25
CA GLU A 19 19.37 7.26 -28.45
C GLU A 19 18.29 7.96 -27.61
N THR A 20 17.19 7.26 -27.34
CA THR A 20 16.11 7.70 -26.46
C THR A 20 16.54 7.79 -24.99
N ASN A 21 17.45 6.90 -24.54
CA ASN A 21 18.00 6.89 -23.18
C ASN A 21 19.01 8.02 -22.94
N LEU A 22 19.63 8.56 -23.99
CA LEU A 22 20.49 9.74 -23.89
C LEU A 22 19.70 11.01 -23.52
N ALA A 23 18.45 11.13 -23.97
CA ALA A 23 17.54 12.18 -23.50
C ALA A 23 17.13 11.98 -22.03
N LEU A 24 17.04 10.71 -21.56
CA LEU A 24 16.73 10.37 -20.17
C LEU A 24 17.81 10.81 -19.18
N LEU A 25 19.09 10.78 -19.59
CA LEU A 25 20.20 11.26 -18.77
C LEU A 25 20.10 12.75 -18.42
N SER A 26 19.27 13.51 -19.15
CA SER A 26 19.03 14.94 -18.89
C SER A 26 17.92 15.20 -17.85
N ARG A 27 17.21 14.15 -17.38
CA ARG A 27 16.10 14.21 -16.41
C ARG A 27 16.16 13.07 -15.39
N PRO A 28 17.14 13.10 -14.47
CA PRO A 28 17.35 12.03 -13.48
C PRO A 28 16.17 11.83 -12.52
N ASP A 29 15.30 12.84 -12.37
CA ASP A 29 14.08 12.81 -11.57
C ASP A 29 13.02 11.83 -12.09
N LEU A 30 13.11 11.38 -13.35
CA LEU A 30 12.11 10.53 -14.00
C LEU A 30 12.49 9.05 -14.09
N GLY A 31 13.68 8.63 -13.64
CA GLY A 31 14.21 7.27 -13.89
C GLY A 31 13.31 6.11 -13.44
N VAL A 32 12.59 6.26 -12.32
CA VAL A 32 11.63 5.25 -11.81
C VAL A 32 10.39 5.15 -12.71
N THR A 33 9.90 6.29 -13.22
CA THR A 33 8.76 6.35 -14.15
C THR A 33 9.06 5.60 -15.45
N PHE A 34 10.30 5.65 -15.94
CA PHE A 34 10.68 4.95 -17.17
C PHE A 34 10.76 3.44 -17.00
N THR A 35 11.27 2.96 -15.85
CA THR A 35 11.33 1.51 -15.55
C THR A 35 9.94 0.89 -15.61
N LYS A 36 8.92 1.60 -15.10
CA LYS A 36 7.50 1.19 -15.16
C LYS A 36 7.01 0.94 -16.58
N LEU A 37 7.48 1.71 -17.58
CA LEU A 37 7.03 1.60 -18.97
C LEU A 37 7.47 0.31 -19.65
N HIS A 38 8.51 -0.36 -19.12
CA HIS A 38 8.95 -1.65 -19.66
C HIS A 38 7.86 -2.72 -19.57
N CYS A 39 6.79 -2.53 -18.78
CA CYS A 39 5.65 -3.43 -18.79
C CYS A 39 5.02 -3.57 -20.20
N TRP A 40 5.05 -2.53 -21.04
CA TRP A 40 4.59 -2.63 -22.44
C TRP A 40 5.49 -3.49 -23.33
N ARG A 41 6.71 -3.84 -22.90
CA ARG A 41 7.59 -4.74 -23.64
C ARG A 41 7.29 -6.23 -23.40
N LEU A 42 6.42 -6.56 -22.44
CA LEU A 42 6.06 -7.92 -22.08
C LEU A 42 5.07 -8.55 -23.10
N THR A 43 5.48 -8.60 -24.37
CA THR A 43 4.64 -9.04 -25.50
C THR A 43 4.31 -10.53 -25.51
N GLN A 44 4.83 -11.30 -24.55
CA GLN A 44 4.35 -12.66 -24.28
C GLN A 44 2.90 -12.68 -23.73
N TYR A 45 2.40 -11.55 -23.22
CA TYR A 45 1.03 -11.40 -22.75
C TYR A 45 0.19 -10.58 -23.74
N THR A 46 -1.08 -10.97 -23.91
CA THR A 46 -2.03 -10.27 -24.79
C THR A 46 -2.73 -9.09 -24.09
N LYS A 47 -2.81 -9.13 -22.77
CA LYS A 47 -3.38 -8.11 -21.88
C LYS A 47 -2.77 -8.28 -20.49
N ALA A 48 -2.57 -7.18 -19.78
CA ALA A 48 -2.04 -7.21 -18.42
C ALA A 48 -2.70 -6.12 -17.56
N VAL A 49 -2.70 -6.36 -16.24
CA VAL A 49 -3.02 -5.35 -15.23
C VAL A 49 -1.72 -4.97 -14.55
N PHE A 50 -1.31 -3.72 -14.71
CA PHE A 50 -0.20 -3.17 -13.97
C PHE A 50 -0.69 -2.78 -12.56
N MET A 51 0.12 -3.06 -11.54
CA MET A 51 -0.10 -2.65 -10.16
C MET A 51 1.22 -2.15 -9.55
N ASP A 52 1.23 -0.96 -8.95
CA ASP A 52 2.42 -0.48 -8.21
C ASP A 52 2.67 -1.39 -6.99
N ALA A 53 3.93 -1.54 -6.58
CA ALA A 53 4.35 -2.47 -5.53
C ALA A 53 3.84 -2.10 -4.12
N ASP A 54 3.33 -0.88 -3.95
CA ASP A 54 2.66 -0.36 -2.76
C ASP A 54 1.13 -0.42 -2.86
N THR A 55 0.61 -1.33 -3.69
CA THR A 55 -0.81 -1.71 -3.71
C THR A 55 -1.03 -3.03 -3.00
N MET A 56 -2.25 -3.25 -2.49
CA MET A 56 -2.67 -4.49 -1.85
C MET A 56 -4.06 -4.90 -2.31
N VAL A 57 -4.17 -6.11 -2.83
CA VAL A 57 -5.41 -6.73 -3.26
C VAL A 57 -6.14 -7.30 -2.05
N LEU A 58 -7.40 -6.89 -1.85
CA LEU A 58 -8.29 -7.38 -0.79
C LEU A 58 -9.30 -8.43 -1.29
N LYS A 59 -9.62 -8.40 -2.58
CA LYS A 59 -10.62 -9.25 -3.23
C LYS A 59 -10.17 -9.58 -4.65
N ASN A 60 -10.72 -10.64 -5.24
CA ASN A 60 -10.44 -10.97 -6.64
C ASN A 60 -10.73 -9.78 -7.58
N ILE A 61 -9.82 -9.56 -8.53
CA ILE A 61 -9.85 -8.47 -9.50
C ILE A 61 -9.65 -8.98 -10.94
N ASP A 62 -9.91 -10.27 -11.20
CA ASP A 62 -9.69 -10.85 -12.53
C ASP A 62 -10.68 -10.30 -13.56
N ASP A 63 -11.80 -9.75 -13.10
CA ASP A 63 -12.75 -9.01 -13.94
C ASP A 63 -12.14 -7.73 -14.57
N LEU A 64 -10.98 -7.26 -14.10
CA LEU A 64 -10.22 -6.21 -14.80
C LEU A 64 -9.75 -6.64 -16.19
N PHE A 65 -9.55 -7.94 -16.45
CA PHE A 65 -9.13 -8.42 -17.78
C PHE A 65 -10.23 -8.29 -18.84
N GLU A 66 -11.47 -8.00 -18.45
CA GLU A 66 -12.58 -7.66 -19.35
C GLU A 66 -12.45 -6.23 -19.92
N ARG A 67 -11.61 -5.39 -19.31
CA ARG A 67 -11.42 -3.98 -19.70
C ARG A 67 -10.41 -3.82 -20.83
N GLU A 68 -10.50 -2.69 -21.54
CA GLU A 68 -9.62 -2.37 -22.67
C GLU A 68 -8.52 -1.38 -22.28
N GLU A 69 -7.51 -1.21 -23.14
CA GLU A 69 -6.46 -0.21 -22.93
C GLU A 69 -6.98 1.20 -23.28
N LEU A 70 -6.69 2.24 -22.50
CA LEU A 70 -6.11 2.25 -21.16
C LEU A 70 -7.26 2.39 -20.16
N SER A 71 -7.46 1.39 -19.29
CA SER A 71 -8.45 1.49 -18.21
C SER A 71 -7.77 1.70 -16.87
N ALA A 72 -8.12 2.77 -16.17
CA ALA A 72 -7.53 3.12 -14.88
C ALA A 72 -8.58 3.82 -13.98
N ALA A 73 -8.29 3.93 -12.69
CA ALA A 73 -9.15 4.66 -11.76
C ALA A 73 -8.79 6.16 -11.74
N PRO A 74 -9.76 7.05 -11.47
CA PRO A 74 -9.48 8.49 -11.34
C PRO A 74 -8.52 8.78 -10.19
N ASP A 75 -7.67 9.78 -10.39
CA ASP A 75 -6.85 10.34 -9.32
C ASP A 75 -7.70 11.26 -8.41
N PRO A 76 -7.66 11.10 -7.07
CA PRO A 76 -8.48 11.90 -6.17
C PRO A 76 -8.03 13.35 -6.07
N GLY A 77 -6.78 13.67 -6.41
CA GLY A 77 -6.26 15.04 -6.41
C GLY A 77 -6.70 15.81 -7.67
N TRP A 78 -6.63 15.16 -8.83
CA TRP A 78 -7.09 15.73 -10.10
C TRP A 78 -7.90 14.68 -10.90
N PRO A 79 -9.23 14.64 -10.78
CA PRO A 79 -10.05 13.52 -11.27
C PRO A 79 -10.16 13.39 -12.79
N ASP A 80 -9.75 14.41 -13.55
CA ASP A 80 -9.59 14.32 -15.02
C ASP A 80 -8.30 13.59 -15.41
N CYS A 81 -7.40 13.31 -14.45
CA CYS A 81 -6.27 12.42 -14.61
C CYS A 81 -6.61 11.07 -13.99
N PHE A 82 -6.09 10.00 -14.58
CA PHE A 82 -6.10 8.70 -13.93
C PHE A 82 -4.89 8.52 -13.03
N ASN A 83 -5.07 7.78 -11.94
CA ASN A 83 -3.99 7.32 -11.10
C ASN A 83 -3.31 6.11 -11.76
N SER A 84 -2.00 6.22 -12.01
CA SER A 84 -1.25 5.16 -12.70
C SER A 84 -0.88 3.96 -11.82
N GLY A 85 -1.33 3.92 -10.55
CA GLY A 85 -1.01 2.83 -9.63
C GLY A 85 -1.68 1.50 -9.96
N VAL A 86 -2.82 1.53 -10.64
CA VAL A 86 -3.49 0.34 -11.17
C VAL A 86 -4.09 0.67 -12.52
N PHE A 87 -3.70 -0.05 -13.57
CA PHE A 87 -4.28 0.12 -14.90
C PHE A 87 -4.23 -1.16 -15.75
N VAL A 88 -5.18 -1.26 -16.68
CA VAL A 88 -5.27 -2.33 -17.67
C VAL A 88 -4.68 -1.84 -18.99
N PHE A 89 -3.77 -2.61 -19.56
CA PHE A 89 -3.06 -2.26 -20.79
C PHE A 89 -2.80 -3.48 -21.68
N LYS A 90 -2.36 -3.22 -22.91
CA LYS A 90 -1.95 -4.25 -23.89
C LYS A 90 -0.46 -4.10 -24.18
N PRO A 91 0.39 -5.07 -23.78
CA PRO A 91 1.80 -5.04 -24.12
C PRO A 91 2.01 -4.90 -25.64
N SER A 92 2.82 -3.91 -26.02
CA SER A 92 3.11 -3.58 -27.42
C SER A 92 4.40 -2.76 -27.48
N LEU A 93 5.38 -3.25 -28.26
CA LEU A 93 6.62 -2.50 -28.52
C LEU A 93 6.34 -1.19 -29.28
N GLU A 94 5.28 -1.14 -30.07
CA GLU A 94 4.86 0.09 -30.75
C GLU A 94 4.34 1.13 -29.75
N THR A 95 3.43 0.70 -28.85
CA THR A 95 2.90 1.56 -27.79
C THR A 95 4.01 2.04 -26.86
N TYR A 96 4.93 1.16 -26.46
CA TYR A 96 6.11 1.51 -25.68
C TYR A 96 6.92 2.65 -26.30
N LYS A 97 7.30 2.51 -27.58
CA LYS A 97 8.07 3.56 -28.30
C LYS A 97 7.31 4.88 -28.39
N LYS A 98 5.99 4.82 -28.60
CA LYS A 98 5.15 6.02 -28.61
C LYS A 98 5.09 6.67 -27.23
N ILE A 99 4.90 5.92 -26.15
CA ILE A 99 4.90 6.50 -24.79
C ILE A 99 6.23 7.20 -24.47
N LEU A 100 7.36 6.62 -24.91
CA LEU A 100 8.67 7.26 -24.75
C LEU A 100 8.76 8.62 -25.47
N SER A 101 8.15 8.78 -26.64
CA SER A 101 8.14 10.08 -27.33
C SER A 101 7.33 11.17 -26.59
N PHE A 102 6.47 10.77 -25.63
CA PHE A 102 5.74 11.69 -24.74
C PHE A 102 6.42 11.82 -23.36
N ALA A 103 7.74 11.66 -23.30
CA ALA A 103 8.55 11.73 -22.08
C ALA A 103 8.08 10.78 -20.97
N GLY A 104 7.42 9.67 -21.34
CA GLY A 104 6.95 8.67 -20.38
C GLY A 104 5.70 9.05 -19.59
N LEU A 105 5.06 10.18 -19.89
CA LEU A 105 3.92 10.68 -19.14
C LEU A 105 2.60 10.05 -19.64
N LEU A 106 2.10 9.06 -18.90
CA LEU A 106 0.93 8.27 -19.28
C LEU A 106 -0.35 9.10 -19.48
N ASN A 107 -0.65 10.05 -18.59
CA ASN A 107 -1.84 10.91 -18.72
C ASN A 107 -1.76 11.85 -19.94
N ILE A 108 -0.56 12.19 -20.43
CA ILE A 108 -0.40 12.99 -21.65
C ILE A 108 -0.61 12.11 -22.89
N PHE A 109 -0.02 10.91 -22.87
CA PHE A 109 -0.16 9.96 -23.97
C PHE A 109 -1.61 9.47 -24.14
N PHE A 110 -2.26 9.08 -23.04
CA PHE A 110 -3.67 8.68 -22.99
C PHE A 110 -4.57 9.87 -22.58
N SER A 111 -4.38 11.02 -23.23
CA SER A 111 -5.03 12.29 -22.88
C SER A 111 -6.54 12.31 -23.08
N ASP A 112 -7.09 11.38 -23.86
CA ASP A 112 -8.53 11.24 -24.07
C ASP A 112 -9.23 10.39 -23.00
N TRP A 113 -8.50 9.80 -22.04
CA TRP A 113 -9.05 8.91 -21.00
C TRP A 113 -10.26 9.52 -20.27
N ALA A 114 -10.18 10.81 -19.89
CA ALA A 114 -11.22 11.48 -19.12
C ALA A 114 -12.55 11.61 -19.88
N THR A 115 -12.52 11.68 -21.22
CA THR A 115 -13.68 12.09 -22.03
C THR A 115 -14.11 11.07 -23.07
N LYS A 116 -13.27 10.06 -23.39
CA LYS A 116 -13.51 9.12 -24.48
C LYS A 116 -14.62 8.11 -24.20
N ASP A 117 -14.48 7.32 -23.14
CA ASP A 117 -15.36 6.18 -22.85
C ASP A 117 -15.39 5.86 -21.36
N ILE A 118 -16.58 5.88 -20.76
CA ILE A 118 -16.79 5.56 -19.33
C ILE A 118 -16.33 4.15 -18.96
N ARG A 119 -16.29 3.21 -19.91
CA ARG A 119 -15.81 1.84 -19.65
C ARG A 119 -14.31 1.79 -19.36
N LEU A 120 -13.56 2.82 -19.74
CA LEU A 120 -12.14 2.98 -19.40
C LEU A 120 -11.93 3.55 -17.99
N HIS A 121 -12.99 4.01 -17.34
CA HIS A 121 -12.94 4.45 -15.95
C HIS A 121 -13.17 3.24 -15.06
N LEU A 122 -12.08 2.77 -14.45
CA LEU A 122 -12.19 1.77 -13.40
C LEU A 122 -12.89 2.40 -12.19
N PRO A 123 -13.85 1.69 -11.57
CA PRO A 123 -14.40 2.14 -10.30
C PRO A 123 -13.29 2.39 -9.28
N PHE A 124 -13.40 3.47 -8.49
CA PHE A 124 -12.36 3.86 -7.53
C PHE A 124 -11.98 2.74 -6.54
N ILE A 125 -12.90 1.81 -6.27
CA ILE A 125 -12.67 0.60 -5.44
C ILE A 125 -11.52 -0.30 -5.93
N TYR A 126 -11.07 -0.18 -7.18
CA TYR A 126 -9.92 -0.91 -7.75
C TYR A 126 -8.57 -0.19 -7.58
N ASN A 127 -8.55 1.01 -7.01
CA ASN A 127 -7.31 1.74 -6.71
C ASN A 127 -7.58 2.80 -5.62
N VAL A 128 -8.05 2.37 -4.45
CA VAL A 128 -8.41 3.30 -3.37
C VAL A 128 -7.15 3.79 -2.70
N ILE A 129 -6.90 5.09 -2.81
CA ILE A 129 -5.79 5.75 -2.14
C ILE A 129 -6.01 5.78 -0.64
N SER A 130 -5.02 5.30 0.11
CA SER A 130 -5.10 5.16 1.57
C SER A 130 -5.30 6.50 2.31
N GLN A 131 -4.85 7.61 1.72
CA GLN A 131 -5.08 8.97 2.24
C GLN A 131 -6.51 9.47 1.99
N ALA A 132 -7.24 8.89 1.03
CA ALA A 132 -8.61 9.31 0.69
C ALA A 132 -9.62 8.97 1.80
N PHE A 133 -9.25 8.12 2.76
CA PHE A 133 -10.09 7.81 3.92
C PHE A 133 -10.27 9.02 4.84
N TYR A 134 -9.29 9.91 4.89
CA TYR A 134 -9.36 11.14 5.67
C TYR A 134 -10.21 12.22 4.97
N SER A 135 -10.13 12.31 3.64
CA SER A 135 -10.77 13.40 2.89
C SER A 135 -12.29 13.25 2.78
N TYR A 136 -12.84 12.03 2.78
CA TYR A 136 -14.29 11.84 2.73
C TYR A 136 -14.80 10.61 3.53
N PRO A 137 -14.84 10.69 4.88
CA PRO A 137 -15.21 9.57 5.75
C PRO A 137 -16.58 8.93 5.48
N PRO A 138 -17.67 9.68 5.18
CA PRO A 138 -18.97 9.07 4.86
C PRO A 138 -18.92 8.15 3.63
N ALA A 139 -18.23 8.57 2.57
CA ALA A 139 -18.05 7.74 1.39
C ALA A 139 -17.22 6.49 1.73
N PHE A 140 -16.15 6.65 2.50
CA PHE A 140 -15.38 5.51 2.97
C PHE A 140 -16.26 4.51 3.71
N ILE A 141 -17.02 4.92 4.73
CA ILE A 141 -17.90 4.02 5.50
C ILE A 141 -18.89 3.30 4.58
N HIS A 142 -19.48 4.00 3.61
CA HIS A 142 -20.45 3.42 2.69
C HIS A 142 -19.81 2.40 1.72
N PHE A 143 -18.64 2.70 1.17
CA PHE A 143 -17.99 1.89 0.13
C PHE A 143 -16.93 0.93 0.67
N ARG A 144 -16.57 0.99 1.96
CA ARG A 144 -15.50 0.20 2.61
C ARG A 144 -15.55 -1.28 2.27
N ASN A 145 -16.73 -1.88 2.39
CA ASN A 145 -16.91 -3.31 2.14
C ASN A 145 -16.85 -3.67 0.64
N LYS A 146 -16.79 -2.70 -0.26
CA LYS A 146 -16.67 -2.90 -1.72
C LYS A 146 -15.24 -2.68 -2.23
N ILE A 147 -14.33 -2.19 -1.40
CA ILE A 147 -12.93 -1.98 -1.77
C ILE A 147 -12.31 -3.31 -2.20
N ARG A 148 -11.61 -3.29 -3.33
CA ARG A 148 -10.91 -4.44 -3.89
C ARG A 148 -9.40 -4.27 -3.87
N VAL A 149 -8.91 -3.03 -4.04
CA VAL A 149 -7.47 -2.71 -3.98
C VAL A 149 -7.28 -1.44 -3.16
N VAL A 150 -6.29 -1.47 -2.27
CA VAL A 150 -5.80 -0.31 -1.51
C VAL A 150 -4.43 0.09 -2.04
N HIS A 151 -4.18 1.38 -2.19
CA HIS A 151 -2.92 1.94 -2.68
C HIS A 151 -2.31 2.86 -1.62
N PHE A 152 -1.12 2.51 -1.15
CA PHE A 152 -0.37 3.22 -0.10
C PHE A 152 0.53 4.32 -0.69
N ILE A 153 -0.11 5.32 -1.30
CA ILE A 153 0.54 6.56 -1.77
C ILE A 153 1.12 7.36 -0.59
N GLY A 154 2.25 8.01 -0.85
CA GLY A 154 2.98 8.83 0.10
C GLY A 154 4.46 8.45 0.15
N SER A 155 5.23 9.19 0.94
CA SER A 155 6.62 8.83 1.27
C SER A 155 6.67 7.63 2.23
N GLU A 156 5.69 7.57 3.15
CA GLU A 156 5.55 6.47 4.09
C GLU A 156 4.84 5.29 3.44
N LYS A 157 5.47 4.13 3.52
CA LYS A 157 5.01 2.86 2.95
C LYS A 157 4.71 1.88 4.08
N PRO A 158 3.92 0.82 3.83
CA PRO A 158 3.60 -0.14 4.88
C PRO A 158 4.84 -0.72 5.57
N TRP A 159 5.91 -0.96 4.83
CA TRP A 159 7.19 -1.47 5.32
C TRP A 159 8.05 -0.43 6.09
N HIS A 160 7.63 0.83 6.17
CA HIS A 160 8.24 1.84 7.05
C HIS A 160 7.57 1.88 8.43
N CYS A 161 6.40 1.24 8.60
CA CYS A 161 5.74 1.18 9.89
C CYS A 161 6.48 0.26 10.87
N GLU A 162 6.38 0.58 12.16
CA GLU A 162 6.90 -0.27 13.23
C GLU A 162 5.79 -1.17 13.76
N LEU A 163 6.18 -2.38 14.20
CA LEU A 163 5.32 -3.30 14.91
C LEU A 163 5.66 -3.28 16.40
N ASP A 164 4.64 -3.41 17.26
CA ASP A 164 4.86 -3.68 18.68
C ASP A 164 5.26 -5.15 18.93
N LYS A 165 5.55 -5.47 20.20
CA LYS A 165 5.93 -6.83 20.63
C LYS A 165 4.87 -7.90 20.31
N PHE A 166 3.63 -7.50 20.03
CA PHE A 166 2.49 -8.36 19.70
C PHE A 166 2.18 -8.38 18.20
N GLY A 167 2.99 -7.72 17.37
CA GLY A 167 2.78 -7.65 15.92
C GLY A 167 1.70 -6.66 15.48
N GLN A 168 1.31 -5.72 16.33
CA GLN A 168 0.37 -4.64 15.96
C GLN A 168 1.12 -3.44 15.40
N VAL A 169 0.56 -2.81 14.36
CA VAL A 169 1.11 -1.60 13.76
C VAL A 169 1.07 -0.44 14.75
N ILE A 170 2.22 0.15 15.03
CA ILE A 170 2.35 1.35 15.86
C ILE A 170 2.02 2.57 15.00
N VAL A 171 0.85 3.13 15.21
CA VAL A 171 0.39 4.36 14.54
C VAL A 171 0.91 5.56 15.32
N ARG A 172 1.95 6.22 14.81
CA ARG A 172 2.57 7.39 15.47
C ARG A 172 1.79 8.69 15.25
N ASP A 173 1.08 8.80 14.12
CA ASP A 173 0.19 9.92 13.79
C ASP A 173 -1.10 9.40 13.14
N HIS A 174 -2.27 9.85 13.62
CA HIS A 174 -3.58 9.42 13.12
C HIS A 174 -3.92 9.94 11.70
N THR A 175 -3.05 10.74 11.08
CA THR A 175 -3.37 11.54 9.90
C THR A 175 -2.63 11.15 8.61
N SER A 176 -1.59 10.31 8.67
CA SER A 176 -0.61 10.24 7.57
C SER A 176 -0.44 8.88 6.90
N VAL A 177 -0.87 7.78 7.52
CA VAL A 177 -0.78 6.45 6.93
C VAL A 177 -2.18 5.84 6.97
N GLY A 178 -2.57 5.12 5.91
CA GLY A 178 -3.91 4.57 5.70
C GLY A 178 -4.57 3.99 6.95
N THR A 179 -5.90 3.83 6.91
CA THR A 179 -6.67 3.30 8.04
C THR A 179 -5.92 2.11 8.67
N PRO A 180 -5.64 2.15 9.99
CA PRO A 180 -4.74 1.19 10.64
C PRO A 180 -5.06 -0.28 10.33
N GLU A 181 -6.32 -0.57 10.03
CA GLU A 181 -6.80 -1.86 9.52
C GLU A 181 -6.07 -2.37 8.26
N PHE A 182 -5.83 -1.52 7.25
CA PHE A 182 -5.21 -1.97 6.00
C PHE A 182 -3.70 -2.14 6.17
N LEU A 183 -3.06 -1.30 7.00
CA LEU A 183 -1.66 -1.48 7.36
C LEU A 183 -1.47 -2.77 8.15
N GLN A 184 -2.33 -3.03 9.13
CA GLN A 184 -2.30 -4.27 9.89
C GLN A 184 -2.51 -5.48 8.97
N HIS A 185 -3.44 -5.39 8.01
CA HIS A 185 -3.67 -6.46 7.06
C HIS A 185 -2.44 -6.72 6.17
N TRP A 186 -1.78 -5.65 5.68
CA TRP A 186 -0.53 -5.76 4.92
C TRP A 186 0.56 -6.46 5.74
N TRP A 187 0.75 -6.06 7.00
CA TRP A 187 1.74 -6.67 7.88
C TRP A 187 1.41 -8.13 8.21
N ASN A 188 0.14 -8.48 8.40
CA ASN A 188 -0.28 -9.86 8.61
C ASN A 188 0.11 -10.73 7.39
N LEU A 189 -0.15 -10.26 6.17
CA LEU A 189 0.25 -10.96 4.94
C LEU A 189 1.77 -11.08 4.84
N PHE A 190 2.50 -10.01 5.10
CA PHE A 190 3.96 -9.99 5.07
C PHE A 190 4.54 -11.00 6.08
N MET A 191 4.17 -10.90 7.36
CA MET A 191 4.68 -11.77 8.42
C MET A 191 4.31 -13.25 8.20
N THR A 192 3.14 -13.53 7.62
CA THR A 192 2.68 -14.91 7.39
C THR A 192 3.30 -15.54 6.16
N HIS A 193 3.44 -14.79 5.05
CA HIS A 193 3.73 -15.39 3.74
C HIS A 193 5.06 -14.96 3.12
N VAL A 194 5.61 -13.81 3.53
CA VAL A 194 6.85 -13.24 2.98
C VAL A 194 8.00 -13.41 3.96
N HIS A 195 7.82 -12.97 5.20
CA HIS A 195 8.83 -13.01 6.26
C HIS A 195 9.49 -14.39 6.43
N PRO A 196 8.76 -15.53 6.47
CA PRO A 196 9.38 -16.85 6.63
C PRO A 196 10.27 -17.27 5.45
N LYS A 197 10.15 -16.60 4.31
CA LYS A 197 10.95 -16.86 3.10
C LYS A 197 12.13 -15.91 2.98
N LEU A 198 12.25 -14.91 3.86
CA LEU A 198 13.38 -14.00 3.88
C LEU A 198 14.55 -14.69 4.58
N THR A 199 15.71 -14.68 3.92
CA THR A 199 16.97 -15.08 4.53
C THR A 199 17.60 -13.86 5.20
N PRO A 200 18.02 -13.95 6.47
CA PRO A 200 18.80 -12.90 7.11
C PRO A 200 20.12 -12.70 6.33
N GLY A 201 20.21 -11.60 5.59
CA GLY A 201 21.45 -11.14 4.95
C GLY A 201 21.97 -9.90 5.67
N GLU A 202 23.29 -9.73 5.73
CA GLU A 202 23.89 -8.57 6.40
C GLU A 202 23.74 -7.29 5.56
N SER A 203 23.38 -6.20 6.25
CA SER A 203 23.49 -4.77 5.87
C SER A 203 22.41 -4.08 5.01
N ASP A 204 21.43 -4.77 4.40
CA ASP A 204 20.42 -4.10 3.55
C ASP A 204 19.01 -4.04 4.17
N PHE A 205 18.13 -3.19 3.65
CA PHE A 205 16.75 -2.95 4.14
C PHE A 205 15.95 -4.25 4.34
N VAL A 206 16.10 -5.22 3.41
CA VAL A 206 15.47 -6.54 3.49
C VAL A 206 15.99 -7.35 4.69
N GLY A 207 17.27 -7.21 5.03
CA GLY A 207 17.87 -7.84 6.21
C GLY A 207 17.25 -7.34 7.51
N LYS A 208 16.94 -6.03 7.60
CA LYS A 208 16.23 -5.47 8.77
C LYS A 208 14.82 -6.03 8.90
N LEU A 209 14.09 -6.16 7.78
CA LEU A 209 12.75 -6.75 7.79
C LEU A 209 12.76 -8.23 8.18
N ALA A 210 13.82 -8.98 7.82
CA ALA A 210 13.97 -10.39 8.17
C ALA A 210 14.31 -10.63 9.66
N GLN A 211 14.69 -9.59 10.40
CA GLN A 211 15.04 -9.65 11.83
C GLN A 211 13.87 -9.28 12.74
N ILE A 212 12.67 -9.06 12.20
CA ILE A 212 11.50 -8.69 12.99
C ILE A 212 11.03 -9.92 13.79
N GLU A 213 11.31 -9.90 15.10
CA GLU A 213 10.82 -10.92 16.04
C GLU A 213 9.54 -10.44 16.73
N ILE A 214 8.44 -11.15 16.48
CA ILE A 214 7.19 -10.97 17.22
C ILE A 214 7.18 -12.02 18.33
N SER A 215 7.08 -11.59 19.59
CA SER A 215 6.95 -12.52 20.71
C SER A 215 5.65 -13.31 20.57
N GLN A 216 5.76 -14.62 20.30
CA GLN A 216 4.64 -15.53 20.44
C GLN A 216 4.26 -15.57 21.92
N SER A 217 2.99 -15.36 22.22
CA SER A 217 2.45 -15.42 23.58
C SER A 217 2.65 -16.82 24.18
N SER A 218 3.77 -17.02 24.87
CA SER A 218 3.86 -18.04 25.91
C SER A 218 3.13 -17.48 27.13
N SER A 219 1.93 -18.01 27.38
CA SER A 219 1.12 -17.77 28.55
C SER A 219 1.87 -18.09 29.86
N SER A 220 2.47 -17.09 30.51
CA SER A 220 2.70 -17.07 31.98
C SER A 220 3.63 -15.92 32.43
N LEU A 221 3.13 -14.69 32.58
CA LEU A 221 3.78 -13.65 33.42
C LEU A 221 2.71 -12.68 33.99
N THR A 222 1.91 -13.19 34.93
CA THR A 222 0.80 -12.46 35.58
C THR A 222 1.29 -11.53 36.69
N GLN A 223 1.18 -10.21 36.47
CA GLN A 223 0.82 -9.13 37.42
C GLN A 223 1.59 -7.82 37.19
N ALA A 224 2.88 -7.87 36.87
CA ALA A 224 3.65 -6.65 36.60
C ALA A 224 3.44 -6.10 35.18
N SER A 225 3.06 -6.97 34.22
CA SER A 225 2.72 -6.55 32.86
C SER A 225 1.36 -5.84 32.82
N ASP A 226 0.39 -6.29 33.62
CA ASP A 226 -0.99 -5.79 33.60
C ASP A 226 -1.10 -4.29 33.89
N GLU A 227 -0.29 -3.73 34.80
CA GLU A 227 -0.39 -2.31 35.16
C GLU A 227 0.26 -1.41 34.10
N SER A 228 1.39 -1.83 33.52
CA SER A 228 2.03 -1.14 32.40
C SER A 228 1.19 -1.25 31.11
N GLU A 229 0.59 -2.42 30.88
CA GLU A 229 -0.29 -2.69 29.74
C GLU A 229 -1.59 -1.92 29.85
N ARG A 230 -2.15 -1.81 31.06
CA ARG A 230 -3.30 -0.96 31.35
C ARG A 230 -2.96 0.53 31.18
N GLN A 231 -1.80 1.00 31.63
CA GLN A 231 -1.38 2.39 31.39
C GLN A 231 -1.27 2.71 29.90
N LEU A 232 -0.67 1.82 29.11
CA LEU A 232 -0.57 1.99 27.65
C LEU A 232 -1.95 1.98 26.95
N ALA A 233 -2.91 1.21 27.47
CA ALA A 233 -4.29 1.23 26.98
C ALA A 233 -4.98 2.59 27.25
N TRP A 234 -4.71 3.20 28.39
CA TRP A 234 -5.15 4.57 28.71
C TRP A 234 -4.55 5.62 27.77
N GLU A 235 -3.25 5.54 27.50
CA GLU A 235 -2.55 6.47 26.60
C GLU A 235 -3.06 6.39 25.14
N ARG A 236 -3.57 5.22 24.73
CA ARG A 236 -4.16 4.98 23.40
C ARG A 236 -5.68 5.19 23.33
N GLY A 237 -6.34 5.61 24.40
CA GLY A 237 -7.80 5.80 24.42
C GLY A 237 -8.63 4.49 24.38
N GLN A 238 -7.99 3.34 24.64
CA GLN A 238 -8.58 2.00 24.58
C GLN A 238 -8.85 1.44 25.98
N MET A 239 -9.37 2.27 26.88
CA MET A 239 -9.63 1.89 28.27
C MET A 239 -10.73 0.82 28.37
N ASP A 240 -10.60 -0.07 29.35
CA ASP A 240 -11.63 -1.06 29.65
C ASP A 240 -12.74 -0.46 30.52
N TYR A 241 -13.59 0.36 29.91
CA TYR A 241 -14.67 1.10 30.57
C TYR A 241 -15.71 0.20 31.27
N MET A 242 -15.76 -1.09 30.95
CA MET A 242 -16.70 -2.04 31.55
C MET A 242 -16.06 -2.97 32.59
N GLY A 243 -14.74 -2.94 32.75
CA GLY A 243 -14.02 -3.81 33.67
C GLY A 243 -13.06 -3.06 34.58
N SER A 244 -11.77 -3.09 34.25
CA SER A 244 -10.69 -2.57 35.11
C SER A 244 -10.66 -1.05 35.22
N ASP A 245 -11.15 -0.35 34.19
CA ASP A 245 -11.20 1.11 34.10
C ASP A 245 -12.63 1.64 34.12
N SER A 246 -13.53 0.86 34.73
CA SER A 246 -14.91 1.28 34.96
C SER A 246 -14.97 2.49 35.91
N PHE A 247 -15.97 3.33 35.66
CA PHE A 247 -16.23 4.54 36.44
C PHE A 247 -16.27 4.27 37.94
N GLU A 248 -16.96 3.21 38.36
CA GLU A 248 -17.08 2.82 39.77
C GLU A 248 -15.72 2.51 40.41
N LYS A 249 -14.82 1.81 39.71
CA LYS A 249 -13.48 1.49 40.24
C LYS A 249 -12.58 2.71 40.31
N ILE A 250 -12.63 3.58 39.31
CA ILE A 250 -11.86 4.83 39.30
C ILE A 250 -12.36 5.76 40.43
N GLN A 251 -13.67 5.89 40.58
CA GLN A 251 -14.27 6.69 41.65
C GLN A 251 -13.87 6.15 43.03
N ASN A 252 -14.01 4.85 43.27
CA ASN A 252 -13.61 4.22 44.54
C ASN A 252 -12.11 4.43 44.85
N LEU A 253 -11.24 4.35 43.85
CA LEU A 253 -9.81 4.61 44.01
C LEU A 253 -9.55 6.08 44.41
N LEU A 254 -10.19 7.03 43.74
CA LEU A 254 -10.05 8.46 44.05
C LEU A 254 -10.55 8.77 45.46
N GLU A 255 -11.72 8.25 45.84
CA GLU A 255 -12.28 8.41 47.19
C GLU A 255 -11.38 7.81 48.27
N SER A 256 -10.72 6.68 47.99
CA SER A 256 -9.76 6.05 48.91
C SER A 256 -8.52 6.90 49.14
N LYS A 257 -8.11 7.71 48.16
CA LYS A 257 -6.95 8.61 48.26
C LYS A 257 -7.29 9.97 48.85
N ILE A 258 -8.55 10.37 48.82
CA ILE A 258 -9.06 11.63 49.41
C ILE A 258 -9.32 11.47 50.93
N LYS A 259 -9.53 10.26 51.44
CA LYS A 259 -9.73 9.98 52.89
C LYS A 259 -8.44 9.85 53.71
N LYS A 260 -7.29 10.32 53.20
CA LYS A 260 -6.03 10.49 53.95
C LYS A 260 -5.74 11.96 54.15
#